data_AF-A0A812LTS2-F1
#
_entry.id   AF-A0A812LTS2-F1
#
_cell.length_a   1.000
_cell.length_b   1.000
_cell.length_c   1.000
_cell.angle_alpha   90.00
_cell.angle_beta   90.00
_cell.angle_gamma   90.00
#
_symmetry.space_group_name_H-M   'P 1'
#
loop_
_entity.id
_entity.type
_entity.pdbx_description
1 polymer ?
#
loop_
_entity_poly.entity_id
_entity_poly.type
_entity_poly.pdbx_seq_one_letter_code
_entity_poly.pdbx_strand_id
1 'polypeptide(L)'
;MECFNGLFNKRPKLVQLPVSPGKVPIFVMLQLDWLSDDGQALRYKEDLRRQLTAAKTAGIKGVMADVWWGLCEPKPEDYHFGGALELCNLLKSLGLELQAVMSFHQCGGNVGDTVSYPLPEWCLKKAKAGGFLYKSKWGVTSEDCLSLSADKQQIFPTASGGTRTALQCYQDYMVAFLKAMGMHVGSTICELQVGMGPCGELRYPSYLMSNGWNWPGVGIVMAYDKGMMQMLKVAKRPF
;
A
#
# COMPACT_ATOMS: atom_id res chain seq x y z
N MET A 1 -3.43 1.61 -21.34
CA MET A 1 -3.76 2.99 -20.93
C MET A 1 -5.26 3.23 -21.18
N GLU A 2 -6.12 2.29 -20.75
CA GLU A 2 -7.58 2.28 -21.06
C GLU A 2 -8.45 1.91 -19.84
N CYS A 3 -7.86 1.73 -18.65
CA CYS A 3 -8.51 1.08 -17.50
C CYS A 3 -9.47 1.97 -16.67
N PHE A 4 -9.73 3.21 -17.09
CA PHE A 4 -10.63 4.14 -16.37
C PHE A 4 -11.82 4.64 -17.19
N ASN A 5 -12.02 4.13 -18.42
CA ASN A 5 -13.02 4.62 -19.38
C ASN A 5 -14.49 4.28 -19.05
N GLY A 6 -14.85 4.10 -17.78
CA GLY A 6 -16.23 3.80 -17.37
C GLY A 6 -16.67 4.26 -15.98
N LEU A 7 -15.73 4.60 -15.09
CA LEU A 7 -16.08 5.09 -13.74
C LEU A 7 -16.37 6.59 -13.67
N PHE A 8 -15.99 7.35 -14.69
CA PHE A 8 -16.16 8.80 -14.73
C PHE A 8 -16.63 9.26 -16.11
N ASN A 9 -17.94 9.13 -16.39
CA ASN A 9 -18.56 9.68 -17.63
C ASN A 9 -18.39 11.21 -17.77
N LYS A 10 -17.90 11.89 -16.73
CA LYS A 10 -17.34 13.22 -16.79
C LYS A 10 -16.00 13.18 -16.06
N ARG A 11 -14.90 13.59 -16.70
CA ARG A 11 -13.66 13.88 -15.97
C ARG A 11 -14.03 14.84 -14.82
N PRO A 12 -13.82 14.48 -13.55
CA PRO A 12 -14.03 15.43 -12.48
C PRO A 12 -13.17 16.65 -12.80
N LYS A 13 -13.79 17.83 -12.88
CA LYS A 13 -13.01 19.07 -12.95
C LYS A 13 -12.16 19.05 -11.69
N LEU A 14 -10.85 19.00 -11.85
CA LEU A 14 -9.92 19.29 -10.78
C LEU A 14 -10.23 20.72 -10.34
N VAL A 15 -11.06 20.86 -9.31
CA VAL A 15 -11.22 22.12 -8.63
C VAL A 15 -9.89 22.30 -7.91
N GLN A 16 -9.04 23.16 -8.47
CA GLN A 16 -7.92 23.70 -7.73
C GLN A 16 -8.54 24.40 -6.52
N LEU A 17 -8.49 23.76 -5.36
CA LEU A 17 -8.87 24.41 -4.12
C LEU A 17 -7.94 25.62 -3.99
N PRO A 18 -8.48 26.84 -3.82
CA PRO A 18 -7.65 28.02 -3.64
C PRO A 18 -6.85 27.83 -2.35
N VAL A 19 -5.56 27.49 -2.48
CA VAL A 19 -4.64 27.45 -1.35
C VAL A 19 -4.20 28.89 -1.12
N SER A 20 -4.77 29.55 -0.12
CA SER A 20 -4.30 30.84 0.34
C SER A 20 -2.79 30.73 0.63
N PRO A 21 -1.93 31.59 0.06
CA PRO A 21 -0.52 31.60 0.40
C PRO A 21 -0.34 31.70 1.92
N GLY A 22 0.47 30.82 2.50
CA GLY A 22 0.97 30.98 3.87
C GLY A 22 0.59 29.95 4.93
N LYS A 23 -0.06 28.81 4.60
CA LYS A 23 -0.21 27.68 5.56
C LYS A 23 -0.03 26.33 4.88
N VAL A 24 1.06 25.64 5.22
CA VAL A 24 1.31 24.25 4.81
C VAL A 24 0.52 23.34 5.77
N PRO A 25 -0.40 22.48 5.29
CA PRO A 25 -1.15 21.59 6.16
C PRO A 25 -0.21 20.54 6.77
N ILE A 26 -0.40 20.28 8.06
CA ILE A 26 0.39 19.28 8.79
C ILE A 26 -0.47 18.04 8.99
N PHE A 27 0.03 16.90 8.53
CA PHE A 27 -0.53 15.58 8.78
C PHE A 27 0.41 14.80 9.69
N VAL A 28 -0.14 13.92 10.51
CA VAL A 28 0.63 13.05 11.42
C VAL A 28 0.38 11.59 11.03
N MET A 29 1.44 10.81 10.91
CA MET A 29 1.34 9.38 10.65
C MET A 29 0.80 8.66 11.90
N LEU A 30 -0.20 7.81 11.74
CA LEU A 30 -0.69 6.95 12.81
C LEU A 30 0.34 5.87 13.16
N GLN A 31 0.20 5.27 14.35
CA GLN A 31 0.96 4.09 14.72
C GLN A 31 0.73 2.97 13.71
N LEU A 32 1.77 2.18 13.42
CA LEU A 32 1.73 1.12 12.40
C LEU A 32 0.66 0.05 12.69
N ASP A 33 0.27 -0.13 13.96
CA ASP A 33 -0.61 -1.17 14.48
C ASP A 33 -2.04 -0.66 14.80
N TRP A 34 -2.44 0.49 14.24
CA TRP A 34 -3.75 1.09 14.46
C TRP A 34 -4.92 0.16 14.09
N LEU A 35 -4.69 -0.77 13.16
CA LEU A 35 -5.65 -1.75 12.65
C LEU A 35 -5.58 -3.06 13.45
N SER A 36 -6.73 -3.69 13.69
CA SER A 36 -6.81 -5.05 14.23
C SER A 36 -6.19 -6.07 13.25
N ASP A 37 -5.76 -7.23 13.77
CA ASP A 37 -5.08 -8.26 12.98
C ASP A 37 -5.97 -8.89 11.89
N ASP A 38 -7.29 -8.68 11.96
CA ASP A 38 -8.26 -9.09 10.94
C ASP A 38 -8.69 -7.96 10.00
N GLY A 39 -8.17 -6.74 10.15
CA GLY A 39 -8.51 -5.58 9.32
C GLY A 39 -9.88 -4.95 9.59
N GLN A 40 -10.68 -5.50 10.51
CA GLN A 40 -12.10 -5.13 10.65
C GLN A 40 -12.39 -4.07 11.72
N ALA A 41 -11.44 -3.73 12.59
CA ALA A 41 -11.66 -2.78 13.68
C ALA A 41 -10.42 -1.91 13.98
N LEU A 42 -10.65 -0.84 14.75
CA LEU A 42 -9.58 -0.06 15.37
C LEU A 42 -9.05 -0.80 16.61
N ARG A 43 -7.73 -1.04 16.70
CA ARG A 43 -7.14 -1.80 17.82
C ARG A 43 -7.30 -1.10 19.17
N TYR A 44 -7.01 0.20 19.23
CA TYR A 44 -7.01 1.00 20.46
C TYR A 44 -7.93 2.22 20.32
N LYS A 45 -9.21 1.98 20.00
CA LYS A 45 -10.17 3.04 19.60
C LYS A 45 -10.25 4.24 20.55
N GLU A 46 -10.39 4.00 21.85
CA GLU A 46 -10.54 5.08 22.83
C GLU A 46 -9.23 5.86 23.04
N ASP A 47 -8.09 5.17 23.04
CA ASP A 47 -6.79 5.80 23.14
C ASP A 47 -6.47 6.62 21.89
N LEU A 48 -6.75 6.07 20.71
CA LEU A 48 -6.62 6.78 19.43
C LEU A 48 -7.52 8.02 19.41
N ARG A 49 -8.77 7.93 19.86
CA ARG A 49 -9.66 9.10 19.98
C ARG A 49 -9.07 10.19 20.87
N ARG A 50 -8.49 9.82 22.01
CA ARG A 50 -7.84 10.78 22.92
C ARG A 50 -6.62 11.44 22.27
N GLN A 51 -5.76 10.65 21.62
CA GLN A 51 -4.58 11.15 20.91
C GLN A 51 -4.96 12.09 19.75
N LEU A 52 -5.92 11.69 18.91
CA LEU A 52 -6.41 12.52 17.79
C LEU A 52 -7.05 13.82 18.28
N THR A 53 -7.77 13.79 19.41
CA THR A 53 -8.34 15.01 20.01
C THR A 53 -7.24 15.97 20.45
N ALA A 54 -6.20 15.46 21.13
CA ALA A 54 -5.05 16.28 21.51
C ALA A 54 -4.29 16.83 20.30
N ALA A 55 -4.05 16.01 19.28
CA ALA A 55 -3.37 16.43 18.06
C ALA A 55 -4.17 17.49 17.29
N LYS A 56 -5.52 17.35 17.24
CA LYS A 56 -6.41 18.38 16.71
C LYS A 56 -6.24 19.71 17.43
N THR A 57 -6.16 19.71 18.77
CA THR A 57 -5.90 20.94 19.55
C THR A 57 -4.54 21.56 19.20
N ALA A 58 -3.55 20.75 18.83
CA ALA A 58 -2.26 21.23 18.33
C ALA A 58 -2.31 21.77 16.88
N GLY A 59 -3.45 21.68 16.19
CA GLY A 59 -3.68 22.30 14.88
C GLY A 59 -3.34 21.44 13.67
N ILE A 60 -3.25 20.11 13.82
CA ILE A 60 -3.07 19.22 12.66
C ILE A 60 -4.28 19.31 11.72
N LYS A 61 -4.03 19.11 10.43
CA LYS A 61 -5.07 19.02 9.40
C LYS A 61 -5.74 17.65 9.37
N GLY A 62 -4.95 16.61 9.64
CA GLY A 62 -5.39 15.23 9.53
C GLY A 62 -4.28 14.25 9.86
N VAL A 63 -4.51 13.00 9.49
CA VAL A 63 -3.55 11.91 9.69
C VAL A 63 -3.28 11.16 8.40
N MET A 64 -2.14 10.48 8.38
CA MET A 64 -1.77 9.51 7.36
C MET A 64 -1.81 8.12 7.97
N ALA A 65 -2.38 7.14 7.26
CA ALA A 65 -2.47 5.77 7.76
C ALA A 65 -2.28 4.73 6.66
N ASP A 66 -1.45 3.73 6.95
CA ASP A 66 -1.27 2.56 6.12
C ASP A 66 -2.49 1.64 6.19
N VAL A 67 -3.09 1.38 5.03
CA VAL A 67 -4.12 0.35 4.85
C VAL A 67 -3.41 -0.90 4.32
N TRP A 68 -3.02 -1.77 5.25
CA TRP A 68 -2.15 -2.92 4.99
C TRP A 68 -2.83 -3.98 4.12
N TRP A 69 -2.26 -4.27 2.94
CA TRP A 69 -2.81 -5.28 2.04
C TRP A 69 -2.91 -6.66 2.71
N GLY A 70 -1.88 -7.05 3.46
CA GLY A 70 -1.83 -8.34 4.18
C GLY A 70 -2.93 -8.55 5.20
N LEU A 71 -3.42 -7.49 5.83
CA LEU A 71 -4.50 -7.55 6.81
C LEU A 71 -5.88 -7.41 6.15
N CYS A 72 -5.97 -6.56 5.13
CA CYS A 72 -7.23 -6.21 4.48
C CYS A 72 -7.65 -7.16 3.35
N GLU A 73 -6.79 -8.07 2.89
CA GLU A 73 -7.17 -9.10 1.90
C GLU A 73 -6.58 -10.47 2.29
N PRO A 74 -7.04 -11.08 3.42
CA PRO A 74 -6.48 -12.34 3.92
C PRO A 74 -6.70 -13.52 2.97
N LYS A 75 -7.72 -13.43 2.10
CA LYS A 75 -8.00 -14.38 1.01
C LYS A 75 -8.26 -13.61 -0.29
N PRO A 76 -8.03 -14.23 -1.46
CA PRO A 76 -8.25 -13.55 -2.73
C PRO A 76 -9.66 -12.98 -2.85
N GLU A 77 -9.76 -11.68 -3.10
CA GLU A 77 -11.00 -10.92 -3.28
C GLU A 77 -11.92 -10.86 -2.04
N ASP A 78 -11.41 -11.26 -0.87
CA ASP A 78 -12.08 -11.17 0.43
C ASP A 78 -11.55 -9.95 1.19
N TYR A 79 -12.24 -8.81 1.06
CA TYR A 79 -11.72 -7.51 1.51
C TYR A 79 -12.27 -7.10 2.88
N HIS A 80 -11.37 -6.82 3.82
CA HIS A 80 -11.66 -6.40 5.18
C HIS A 80 -11.28 -4.91 5.37
N PHE A 81 -12.29 -4.04 5.34
CA PHE A 81 -12.10 -2.58 5.50
C PHE A 81 -12.88 -1.97 6.67
N GLY A 82 -13.41 -2.79 7.59
CA GLY A 82 -14.16 -2.31 8.74
C GLY A 82 -13.37 -1.31 9.58
N GLY A 83 -12.08 -1.58 9.83
CA GLY A 83 -11.25 -0.69 10.64
C GLY A 83 -10.97 0.65 9.95
N ALA A 84 -10.74 0.64 8.64
CA ALA A 84 -10.59 1.87 7.86
C ALA A 84 -11.89 2.71 7.83
N LEU A 85 -13.05 2.06 7.77
CA LEU A 85 -14.34 2.74 7.85
C LEU A 85 -14.56 3.36 9.24
N GLU A 86 -14.22 2.63 10.31
CA GLU A 86 -14.25 3.17 11.67
C GLU A 86 -13.31 4.37 11.85
N LEU A 87 -12.11 4.30 11.29
CA LEU A 87 -11.16 5.42 11.30
C LEU A 87 -11.76 6.64 10.59
N CYS A 88 -12.32 6.46 9.40
CA CYS A 88 -12.95 7.55 8.65
C CYS A 88 -14.11 8.19 9.43
N ASN A 89 -14.95 7.38 10.08
CA ASN A 89 -16.02 7.89 10.94
C ASN A 89 -15.49 8.69 12.13
N LEU A 90 -14.43 8.19 12.79
CA LEU A 90 -13.79 8.87 13.91
C LEU A 90 -13.20 10.21 13.47
N LEU A 91 -12.39 10.23 12.41
CA LEU A 91 -11.77 11.44 11.87
C LEU A 91 -12.81 12.46 11.43
N LYS A 92 -13.89 12.03 10.75
CA LYS A 92 -15.02 12.89 10.40
C LYS A 92 -15.67 13.53 11.61
N SER A 93 -15.90 12.75 12.69
CA SER A 93 -16.47 13.28 13.94
C SER A 93 -15.57 14.33 14.60
N LEU A 94 -14.27 14.23 14.38
CA LEU A 94 -13.27 15.17 14.86
C LEU A 94 -12.96 16.29 13.85
N GLY A 95 -13.54 16.29 12.65
CA GLY A 95 -13.20 17.27 11.61
C GLY A 95 -11.75 17.19 11.14
N LEU A 96 -11.15 16.00 11.18
CA LEU A 96 -9.82 15.70 10.67
C LEU A 96 -9.93 14.97 9.32
N GLU A 97 -8.90 15.12 8.49
CA GLU A 97 -8.77 14.45 7.19
C GLU A 97 -7.88 13.20 7.27
N LEU A 98 -8.00 12.33 6.27
CA LEU A 98 -7.21 11.12 6.09
C LEU A 98 -6.44 11.16 4.76
N GLN A 99 -5.14 10.89 4.83
CA GLN A 99 -4.32 10.43 3.71
C GLN A 99 -4.19 8.91 3.85
N ALA A 100 -4.90 8.17 3.01
CA ALA A 100 -4.91 6.70 3.07
C ALA A 100 -3.82 6.13 2.15
N VAL A 101 -2.98 5.24 2.68
CA VAL A 101 -1.90 4.61 1.92
C VAL A 101 -2.30 3.18 1.53
N MET A 102 -2.40 2.91 0.24
CA MET A 102 -2.62 1.58 -0.30
C MET A 102 -1.32 0.79 -0.20
N SER A 103 -1.17 0.06 0.90
CA SER A 103 0.12 -0.47 1.33
C SER A 103 0.34 -1.88 0.79
N PHE A 104 0.73 -1.95 -0.49
CA PHE A 104 1.09 -3.18 -1.21
C PHE A 104 2.51 -3.67 -0.89
N HIS A 105 2.90 -3.55 0.38
CA HIS A 105 4.22 -3.91 0.87
C HIS A 105 4.12 -4.43 2.30
N GLN A 106 5.17 -5.12 2.73
CA GLN A 106 5.33 -5.59 4.11
C GLN A 106 5.58 -4.41 5.06
N CYS A 107 4.90 -4.43 6.20
CA CYS A 107 5.31 -3.67 7.39
C CYS A 107 6.29 -4.50 8.22
N GLY A 108 7.34 -3.88 8.76
CA GLY A 108 8.32 -4.56 9.59
C GLY A 108 9.56 -5.02 8.82
N GLY A 109 10.62 -5.35 9.56
CA GLY A 109 11.90 -5.80 9.02
C GLY A 109 13.04 -4.79 9.18
N ASN A 110 12.76 -3.62 9.75
CA ASN A 110 13.73 -2.60 10.10
C ASN A 110 13.98 -2.52 11.61
N VAL A 111 15.08 -1.88 11.99
CA VAL A 111 15.42 -1.65 13.41
C VAL A 111 14.37 -0.73 14.03
N GLY A 112 13.71 -1.21 15.09
CA GLY A 112 12.71 -0.45 15.84
C GLY A 112 11.26 -0.75 15.45
N ASP A 113 11.01 -1.55 14.41
CA ASP A 113 9.66 -2.00 14.08
C ASP A 113 9.14 -2.95 15.17
N THR A 114 8.04 -2.58 15.80
CA THR A 114 7.39 -3.39 16.85
C THR A 114 6.35 -4.36 16.28
N VAL A 115 6.01 -4.23 15.00
CA VAL A 115 5.01 -5.04 14.29
C VAL A 115 5.54 -5.52 12.95
N SER A 116 5.01 -6.66 12.50
CA SER A 116 5.37 -7.28 11.23
C SER A 116 4.10 -7.73 10.52
N TYR A 117 3.75 -7.06 9.43
CA TYR A 117 2.60 -7.40 8.59
C TYR A 117 3.08 -7.77 7.20
N PRO A 118 3.16 -9.07 6.85
CA PRO A 118 3.60 -9.49 5.53
C PRO A 118 2.57 -9.15 4.45
N LEU A 119 2.95 -9.33 3.18
CA LEU A 119 1.98 -9.44 2.09
C LEU A 119 0.98 -10.58 2.35
N PRO A 120 -0.21 -10.58 1.72
CA PRO A 120 -1.15 -11.69 1.87
C PRO A 120 -0.49 -13.04 1.55
N GLU A 121 -0.71 -14.04 2.41
CA GLU A 121 -0.02 -15.32 2.32
C GLU A 121 -0.28 -16.02 0.97
N TRP A 122 -1.52 -15.94 0.47
CA TRP A 122 -1.91 -16.50 -0.83
C TRP A 122 -1.13 -15.87 -1.99
N CYS A 123 -0.78 -14.58 -1.87
CA CYS A 123 -0.03 -13.83 -2.85
C CYS A 123 1.46 -14.18 -2.78
N LEU A 124 2.04 -14.07 -1.57
CA LEU A 124 3.45 -14.32 -1.32
C LEU A 124 3.88 -15.73 -1.74
N LYS A 125 3.08 -16.76 -1.42
CA LYS A 125 3.33 -18.14 -1.84
C LYS A 125 3.42 -18.29 -3.37
N LYS A 126 2.50 -17.65 -4.11
CA LYS A 126 2.49 -17.70 -5.59
C LYS A 126 3.67 -16.95 -6.18
N ALA A 127 3.98 -15.77 -5.66
CA ALA A 127 5.13 -14.99 -6.10
C ALA A 127 6.44 -15.74 -5.88
N LYS A 128 6.62 -16.34 -4.70
CA LYS A 128 7.81 -17.15 -4.36
C LYS A 128 7.94 -18.37 -5.27
N ALA A 129 6.87 -19.14 -5.44
CA ALA A 129 6.88 -20.33 -6.32
C ALA A 129 7.14 -19.97 -7.80
N GLY A 130 6.63 -18.83 -8.26
CA GLY A 130 6.82 -18.36 -9.64
C GLY A 130 8.16 -17.64 -9.90
N GLY A 131 8.91 -17.29 -8.86
CA GLY A 131 10.15 -16.52 -8.98
C GLY A 131 9.92 -15.04 -9.32
N PHE A 132 8.87 -14.45 -8.73
CA PHE A 132 8.40 -13.08 -8.94
C PHE A 132 8.60 -12.17 -7.72
N LEU A 133 9.58 -12.50 -6.90
CA LEU A 133 10.09 -11.65 -5.82
C LEU A 133 11.40 -11.02 -6.28
N TYR A 134 11.66 -9.78 -5.86
CA TYR A 134 12.90 -9.09 -6.22
C TYR A 134 14.11 -9.89 -5.73
N LYS A 135 15.09 -10.08 -6.61
CA LYS A 135 16.24 -10.93 -6.34
C LYS A 135 17.54 -10.29 -6.83
N SER A 136 18.61 -10.47 -6.06
CA SER A 136 19.96 -10.03 -6.45
C SER A 136 20.75 -11.12 -7.17
N LYS A 137 21.86 -10.73 -7.79
CA LYS A 137 22.82 -11.68 -8.42
C LYS A 137 23.34 -12.72 -7.42
N TRP A 138 23.46 -12.34 -6.16
CA TRP A 138 24.04 -13.16 -5.09
C TRP A 138 23.00 -14.02 -4.36
N GLY A 139 21.76 -14.07 -4.85
CA GLY A 139 20.71 -14.93 -4.30
C GLY A 139 19.87 -14.29 -3.19
N VAL A 140 20.15 -13.06 -2.80
CA VAL A 140 19.32 -12.29 -1.85
C VAL A 140 17.94 -12.06 -2.46
N THR A 141 16.88 -12.39 -1.73
CA THR A 141 15.48 -12.21 -2.15
C THR A 141 14.79 -11.28 -1.16
N SER A 142 14.00 -10.32 -1.65
CA SER A 142 13.13 -9.48 -0.82
C SER A 142 11.70 -10.00 -0.87
N GLU A 143 11.07 -10.13 0.29
CA GLU A 143 9.63 -10.43 0.43
C GLU A 143 8.81 -9.15 0.70
N ASP A 144 9.45 -7.97 0.70
CA ASP A 144 8.82 -6.70 1.09
C ASP A 144 7.70 -6.29 0.13
N CYS A 145 7.83 -6.63 -1.16
CA CYS A 145 6.83 -6.36 -2.19
C CYS A 145 7.03 -7.33 -3.37
N LEU A 146 6.06 -7.38 -4.28
CA LEU A 146 6.20 -8.14 -5.52
C LEU A 146 7.22 -7.47 -6.45
N SER A 147 8.00 -8.27 -7.19
CA SER A 147 8.82 -7.74 -8.28
C SER A 147 7.91 -7.14 -9.35
N LEU A 148 8.30 -6.01 -9.96
CA LEU A 148 7.57 -5.43 -11.09
C LEU A 148 7.43 -6.40 -12.27
N SER A 149 8.29 -7.43 -12.34
CA SER A 149 8.16 -8.48 -13.35
C SER A 149 6.89 -9.34 -13.19
N ALA A 150 6.24 -9.29 -12.02
CA ALA A 150 4.97 -9.91 -11.69
C ALA A 150 3.75 -9.16 -12.25
N ASP A 151 3.88 -7.87 -12.60
CA ASP A 151 2.79 -6.93 -12.88
C ASP A 151 1.74 -7.48 -13.85
N LYS A 152 2.21 -8.17 -14.90
CA LYS A 152 1.38 -8.72 -15.99
C LYS A 152 1.29 -10.25 -15.98
N GLN A 153 1.76 -10.90 -14.93
CA GLN A 153 1.78 -12.36 -14.83
C GLN A 153 0.46 -12.84 -14.24
N GLN A 154 -0.29 -13.64 -15.00
CA GLN A 154 -1.60 -14.13 -14.59
C GLN A 154 -1.46 -15.40 -13.72
N ILE A 155 -0.99 -15.21 -12.48
CA ILE A 155 -0.63 -16.31 -11.57
C ILE A 155 -1.33 -16.24 -10.21
N PHE A 156 -1.93 -15.10 -9.90
CA PHE A 156 -2.53 -14.84 -8.61
C PHE A 156 -3.98 -15.33 -8.62
N PRO A 157 -4.43 -16.10 -7.62
CA PRO A 157 -5.78 -16.66 -7.62
C PRO A 157 -6.87 -15.58 -7.54
N THR A 158 -8.05 -15.91 -8.05
CA THR A 158 -9.33 -15.22 -7.80
C THR A 158 -10.19 -16.08 -6.87
N ALA A 159 -11.23 -15.51 -6.26
CA ALA A 159 -12.18 -16.27 -5.43
C ALA A 159 -12.96 -17.32 -6.25
N SER A 160 -13.14 -17.06 -7.55
CA SER A 160 -13.83 -17.95 -8.51
C SER A 160 -12.97 -19.11 -9.02
N GLY A 161 -11.73 -19.27 -8.54
CA GLY A 161 -10.81 -20.34 -8.97
C GLY A 161 -10.05 -20.05 -10.26
N GLY A 162 -10.16 -18.82 -10.78
CA GLY A 162 -9.36 -18.31 -11.91
C GLY A 162 -8.02 -17.72 -11.45
N THR A 163 -7.40 -16.96 -12.37
CA THR A 163 -6.17 -16.21 -12.08
C THR A 163 -6.22 -14.78 -12.61
N ARG A 164 -5.53 -13.88 -11.92
CA ARG A 164 -5.36 -12.46 -12.21
C ARG A 164 -3.89 -12.05 -12.09
N THR A 165 -3.57 -10.86 -12.57
CA THR A 165 -2.22 -10.28 -12.49
C THR A 165 -2.01 -9.48 -11.20
N ALA A 166 -0.75 -9.18 -10.85
CA ALA A 166 -0.47 -8.33 -9.69
C ALA A 166 -1.12 -6.94 -9.84
N LEU A 167 -1.07 -6.35 -11.05
CA LEU A 167 -1.76 -5.09 -11.32
C LEU A 167 -3.27 -5.18 -11.12
N GLN A 168 -3.88 -6.31 -11.49
CA GLN A 168 -5.31 -6.54 -11.22
C GLN A 168 -5.58 -6.68 -9.72
N CYS A 169 -4.75 -7.38 -8.94
CA CYS A 169 -4.87 -7.42 -7.48
C CYS A 169 -4.87 -6.01 -6.87
N TYR A 170 -3.90 -5.17 -7.26
CA TYR A 170 -3.83 -3.79 -6.75
C TYR A 170 -5.04 -2.95 -7.17
N GLN A 171 -5.47 -3.10 -8.43
CA GLN A 171 -6.65 -2.41 -8.94
C GLN A 171 -7.91 -2.81 -8.19
N ASP A 172 -8.16 -4.11 -8.04
CA ASP A 172 -9.36 -4.65 -7.40
C ASP A 172 -9.41 -4.22 -5.93
N TYR A 173 -8.27 -4.27 -5.23
CA TYR A 173 -8.14 -3.79 -3.85
C TYR A 173 -8.50 -2.30 -3.73
N MET A 174 -7.94 -1.44 -4.59
CA MET A 174 -8.25 0.00 -4.58
C MET A 174 -9.73 0.28 -4.91
N VAL A 175 -10.30 -0.45 -5.88
CA VAL A 175 -11.73 -0.33 -6.23
C VAL A 175 -12.60 -0.75 -5.06
N ALA A 176 -12.28 -1.87 -4.41
CA ALA A 176 -12.99 -2.36 -3.24
C ALA A 176 -12.90 -1.37 -2.07
N PHE A 177 -11.71 -0.81 -1.82
CA PHE A 177 -11.49 0.23 -0.80
C PHE A 177 -12.35 1.47 -1.07
N LEU A 178 -12.27 2.02 -2.28
CA LEU A 178 -13.06 3.19 -2.68
C LEU A 178 -14.56 2.95 -2.54
N LYS A 179 -15.04 1.76 -2.91
CA LYS A 179 -16.45 1.36 -2.74
C LYS A 179 -16.83 1.28 -1.26
N ALA A 180 -15.99 0.68 -0.43
CA ALA A 180 -16.24 0.55 1.02
C ALA A 180 -16.25 1.92 1.72
N MET A 181 -15.37 2.83 1.32
CA MET A 181 -15.28 4.17 1.91
C MET A 181 -16.38 5.11 1.41
N GLY A 182 -16.89 4.90 0.19
CA GLY A 182 -18.10 5.56 -0.34
C GLY A 182 -18.13 7.07 -0.09
N MET A 183 -19.02 7.50 0.81
CA MET A 183 -19.23 8.92 1.16
C MET A 183 -18.01 9.62 1.78
N HIS A 184 -16.99 8.88 2.25
CA HIS A 184 -15.77 9.45 2.81
C HIS A 184 -14.78 9.91 1.75
N VAL A 185 -14.87 9.42 0.51
CA VAL A 185 -13.97 9.80 -0.58
C VAL A 185 -14.22 11.25 -1.00
N GLY A 186 -13.18 12.08 -0.93
CA GLY A 186 -13.27 13.51 -1.20
C GLY A 186 -13.95 14.32 -0.09
N SER A 187 -14.30 13.69 1.04
CA SER A 187 -14.77 14.37 2.24
C SER A 187 -13.79 14.20 3.40
N THR A 188 -13.73 13.00 3.99
CA THR A 188 -12.75 12.66 5.02
C THR A 188 -11.43 12.22 4.41
N ILE A 189 -11.47 11.39 3.37
CA ILE A 189 -10.28 10.96 2.64
C ILE A 189 -9.95 12.04 1.63
N CYS A 190 -8.84 12.74 1.87
CA CYS A 190 -8.34 13.82 1.03
C CYS A 190 -7.29 13.36 0.02
N GLU A 191 -6.62 12.24 0.29
CA GLU A 191 -5.54 11.71 -0.53
C GLU A 191 -5.52 10.18 -0.50
N LEU A 192 -5.16 9.60 -1.64
CA LEU A 192 -4.78 8.20 -1.78
C LEU A 192 -3.33 8.12 -2.25
N GLN A 193 -2.45 7.63 -1.37
CA GLN A 193 -1.09 7.30 -1.73
C GLN A 193 -1.01 5.84 -2.16
N VAL A 194 -0.48 5.57 -3.35
CA VAL A 194 -0.38 4.21 -3.90
C VAL A 194 1.03 3.69 -3.65
N GLY A 195 1.16 2.63 -2.85
CA GLY A 195 2.44 1.97 -2.63
C GLY A 195 2.95 1.32 -3.91
N MET A 196 4.18 1.63 -4.31
CA MET A 196 4.76 1.15 -5.59
C MET A 196 6.01 0.28 -5.42
N GLY A 197 6.30 -0.14 -4.19
CA GLY A 197 7.51 -0.90 -3.88
C GLY A 197 7.74 -1.03 -2.38
N PRO A 198 8.97 -1.36 -1.94
CA PRO A 198 9.29 -1.55 -0.53
C PRO A 198 9.05 -0.25 0.25
N CYS A 199 8.48 -0.36 1.46
CA CYS A 199 8.06 0.78 2.28
C CYS A 199 7.04 1.72 1.56
N GLY A 200 6.36 1.23 0.53
CA GLY A 200 5.42 2.02 -0.29
C GLY A 200 6.09 2.90 -1.34
N GLU A 201 7.42 2.91 -1.42
CA GLU A 201 8.17 3.82 -2.29
C GLU A 201 8.40 3.24 -3.69
N LEU A 202 8.43 4.10 -4.72
CA LEU A 202 8.78 3.70 -6.08
C LEU A 202 10.30 3.49 -6.22
N ARG A 203 10.78 2.32 -5.79
CA ARG A 203 12.18 1.92 -5.89
C ARG A 203 12.36 0.41 -5.84
N TYR A 204 13.59 -0.03 -6.08
CA TYR A 204 14.02 -1.39 -5.77
C TYR A 204 14.35 -1.55 -4.28
N PRO A 205 14.23 -2.76 -3.71
CA PRO A 205 14.65 -3.06 -2.34
C PRO A 205 16.18 -3.22 -2.23
N SER A 206 16.94 -2.20 -2.60
CA SER A 206 18.41 -2.29 -2.75
C SER A 206 19.19 -2.24 -1.44
N TYR A 207 18.57 -1.88 -0.31
CA TYR A 207 19.20 -1.70 1.00
C TYR A 207 18.43 -2.45 2.10
N LEU A 208 18.47 -3.78 2.05
CA LEU A 208 17.76 -4.64 3.00
C LEU A 208 18.54 -4.79 4.31
N MET A 209 18.12 -4.07 5.37
CA MET A 209 18.73 -4.21 6.70
C MET A 209 18.63 -5.64 7.25
N SER A 210 17.49 -6.31 6.99
CA SER A 210 17.26 -7.72 7.32
C SER A 210 18.28 -8.68 6.70
N ASN A 211 18.98 -8.24 5.65
CA ASN A 211 20.00 -9.02 4.95
C ASN A 211 21.41 -8.38 5.07
N GLY A 212 21.67 -7.73 6.21
CA GLY A 212 23.00 -7.27 6.61
C GLY A 212 23.48 -5.96 5.97
N TRP A 213 22.63 -5.29 5.19
CA TRP A 213 22.94 -3.93 4.73
C TRP A 213 22.97 -2.98 5.94
N ASN A 214 23.94 -2.07 5.96
CA ASN A 214 24.06 -1.02 6.97
C ASN A 214 24.42 0.30 6.29
N TRP A 215 23.94 1.41 6.85
CA TRP A 215 24.34 2.75 6.41
C TRP A 215 25.85 2.96 6.63
N PRO A 216 26.59 3.58 5.68
CA PRO A 216 26.18 4.17 4.40
C PRO A 216 26.43 3.27 3.17
N GLY A 217 26.17 1.97 3.27
CA GLY A 217 26.39 1.03 2.18
C GLY A 217 25.65 1.41 0.90
N VAL A 218 26.29 1.23 -0.26
CA VAL A 218 25.75 1.66 -1.58
C VAL A 218 24.53 0.85 -2.07
N GLY A 219 24.22 -0.27 -1.43
CA GLY A 219 23.13 -1.16 -1.81
C GLY A 219 23.48 -2.15 -2.93
N ILE A 220 22.50 -2.94 -3.34
CA ILE A 220 22.64 -4.00 -4.35
C ILE A 220 21.56 -3.92 -5.42
N VAL A 221 21.89 -4.40 -6.63
CA VAL A 221 20.92 -4.52 -7.73
C VAL A 221 19.98 -5.70 -7.47
N MET A 222 18.68 -5.41 -7.46
CA MET A 222 17.61 -6.36 -7.15
C MET A 222 16.76 -6.76 -8.38
N ALA A 223 17.41 -6.91 -9.53
CA ALA A 223 16.74 -7.17 -10.82
C ALA A 223 17.15 -8.50 -11.48
N TYR A 224 17.53 -9.50 -10.67
CA TYR A 224 17.97 -10.83 -11.12
C TYR A 224 16.90 -11.92 -10.97
N ASP A 225 15.67 -11.55 -10.64
CA ASP A 225 14.56 -12.50 -10.69
C ASP A 225 14.28 -12.96 -12.14
N LYS A 226 13.58 -14.10 -12.26
CA LYS A 226 13.38 -14.77 -13.56
C LYS A 226 12.70 -13.83 -14.55
N GLY A 227 11.71 -13.07 -14.10
CA GLY A 227 10.95 -12.17 -14.95
C GLY A 227 11.77 -10.96 -15.41
N MET A 228 12.51 -10.32 -14.50
CA MET A 228 13.38 -9.18 -14.83
C MET A 228 14.48 -9.57 -15.83
N MET A 229 15.10 -10.73 -15.63
CA MET A 229 16.11 -11.23 -16.56
C MET A 229 15.52 -11.53 -17.95
N GLN A 230 14.26 -11.97 -18.02
CA GLN A 230 13.56 -12.16 -19.29
C GLN A 230 13.24 -10.82 -19.96
N MET A 231 12.74 -9.83 -19.22
CA MET A 231 12.50 -8.47 -19.72
C MET A 231 13.78 -7.87 -20.31
N LEU A 232 14.92 -8.02 -19.62
CA LEU A 232 16.22 -7.56 -20.10
C LEU A 232 16.65 -8.26 -21.40
N LYS A 233 16.43 -9.58 -21.52
CA LYS A 233 16.73 -10.33 -22.76
C LYS A 233 15.89 -9.84 -23.94
N VAL A 234 14.62 -9.52 -23.70
CA VAL A 234 13.71 -8.99 -24.73
C VAL A 234 14.16 -7.59 -25.15
N ALA A 235 14.49 -6.71 -24.20
CA ALA A 235 14.94 -5.35 -24.47
C ALA A 235 16.26 -5.27 -25.25
N LYS A 236 17.12 -6.31 -25.16
CA LYS A 236 18.39 -6.40 -25.89
C LYS A 236 18.25 -6.81 -27.36
N ARG A 237 17.05 -7.17 -27.84
CA ARG A 237 16.83 -7.47 -29.26
C ARG A 237 16.76 -6.14 -30.03
N PRO A 238 17.54 -5.94 -31.10
CA PRO A 238 17.45 -4.72 -31.91
C PRO A 238 16.04 -4.58 -32.50
N PHE A 239 15.59 -3.33 -32.64
CA PHE A 239 14.31 -2.94 -33.24
C PHE A 239 14.19 -3.40 -34.69
#